data_AF-A0A7G9WGC4-F1
#
_entry.id   AF-A0A7G9WGC4-F1
#
_cell.length_a   1.000
_cell.length_b   1.000
_cell.length_c   1.000
_cell.angle_alpha   90.00
_cell.angle_beta   90.00
_cell.angle_gamma   90.00
#
_symmetry.space_group_name_H-M   'P 1'
#
loop_
_entity.id
_entity.type
_entity.pdbx_description
1 polymer ?
#
loop_
_entity_poly.entity_id
_entity_poly.type
_entity_poly.pdbx_seq_one_letter_code
_entity_poly.pdbx_strand_id
1 'polypeptide(L)'
;MTEQQRLLRKIGACQFAMWELKIFLDTHPNDCGAMKRLAEYQKQTQELISQYEETYGPLNISEATANRVAWVQEPWPWEIQAEREEKS
;
A
#
# COMPACT_ATOMS: atom_id res chain seq x y z
N MET A 1 -9.93 -22.36 -5.12
CA MET A 1 -9.50 -21.13 -4.45
C MET A 1 -8.47 -21.50 -3.41
N THR A 2 -7.28 -20.91 -3.47
CA THR A 2 -6.29 -21.07 -2.40
C THR A 2 -6.66 -20.23 -1.19
N GLU A 3 -6.12 -20.57 -0.02
CA GLU A 3 -6.31 -19.78 1.21
C GLU A 3 -5.81 -18.33 1.03
N GLN A 4 -4.70 -18.16 0.31
CA GLN A 4 -4.18 -16.85 -0.10
C GLN A 4 -5.22 -16.04 -0.90
N GLN A 5 -5.86 -16.64 -1.91
CA GLN A 5 -6.91 -15.97 -2.70
C GLN A 5 -8.14 -15.63 -1.85
N ARG A 6 -8.48 -16.47 -0.87
CA ARG A 6 -9.60 -16.23 0.04
C ARG A 6 -9.34 -15.01 0.93
N LEU A 7 -8.12 -14.91 1.49
CA LEU A 7 -7.71 -13.75 2.29
C LEU A 7 -7.67 -12.46 1.45
N LEU A 8 -7.05 -12.50 0.28
CA LEU A 8 -7.00 -11.34 -0.64
C LEU A 8 -8.41 -10.86 -1.04
N ARG A 9 -9.33 -11.80 -1.31
CA ARG A 9 -10.71 -11.46 -1.65
C ARG A 9 -11.44 -10.81 -0.48
N LYS A 10 -11.21 -11.26 0.76
CA LYS A 10 -11.78 -10.64 1.96
C LYS A 10 -11.23 -9.23 2.15
N ILE A 11 -9.91 -9.06 2.03
CA ILE A 11 -9.25 -7.74 2.12
C ILE A 11 -9.86 -6.78 1.08
N GLY A 12 -9.94 -7.21 -0.18
CA GLY A 12 -10.51 -6.41 -1.26
C GLY A 12 -11.99 -6.06 -1.02
N ALA A 13 -12.79 -6.98 -0.48
CA ALA A 13 -14.18 -6.70 -0.14
C ALA A 13 -14.32 -5.65 0.98
N CYS A 14 -13.48 -5.73 2.02
CA CYS A 14 -13.46 -4.72 3.08
C CYS A 14 -13.00 -3.35 2.56
N GLN A 15 -11.96 -3.31 1.72
CA GLN A 15 -11.47 -2.08 1.09
C GLN A 15 -12.54 -1.43 0.19
N PHE A 16 -13.27 -2.24 -0.59
CA PHE A 16 -14.38 -1.76 -1.38
C PHE A 16 -15.49 -1.15 -0.51
N ALA A 17 -15.88 -1.83 0.57
CA ALA A 17 -16.89 -1.31 1.50
C ALA A 17 -16.46 0.01 2.16
N MET A 18 -15.17 0.15 2.52
CA MET A 18 -14.62 1.40 3.03
C MET A 18 -14.71 2.53 1.99
N TRP A 19 -14.41 2.24 0.73
CA TRP A 19 -14.47 3.22 -0.35
C TRP A 19 -15.89 3.73 -0.57
N GLU A 20 -16.85 2.81 -0.65
CA GLU A 20 -18.28 3.15 -0.79
C GLU A 20 -18.78 3.98 0.40
N LEU A 21 -18.39 3.62 1.64
CA LEU A 21 -18.75 4.39 2.83
C LEU A 21 -18.15 5.80 2.82
N LYS A 22 -16.95 5.97 2.27
CA LYS A 22 -16.31 7.27 2.17
C LYS A 22 -17.06 8.17 1.17
N ILE A 23 -17.41 7.63 0.00
CA ILE A 23 -18.25 8.35 -0.98
C ILE A 23 -19.62 8.68 -0.38
N PHE A 24 -20.20 7.75 0.38
CA PHE A 24 -21.47 8.00 1.08
C PHE A 24 -21.35 9.17 2.07
N LEU A 25 -20.29 9.21 2.88
CA LEU A 25 -20.04 10.28 3.83
C LEU A 25 -19.79 11.64 3.18
N ASP A 26 -19.24 11.69 1.96
CA ASP A 26 -19.10 12.94 1.20
C ASP A 26 -20.46 13.60 0.94
N THR A 27 -21.53 12.79 0.79
CA THR A 27 -22.91 13.28 0.63
C THR A 27 -23.67 13.44 1.95
N HIS A 28 -23.32 12.66 2.98
CA HIS A 28 -23.99 12.64 4.29
C HIS A 28 -22.96 12.78 5.44
N PRO A 29 -22.38 13.98 5.64
CA PRO A 29 -21.23 14.16 6.54
C PRO A 29 -21.53 13.93 8.03
N ASN A 30 -22.81 14.03 8.43
CA ASN A 30 -23.23 13.88 9.84
C ASN A 30 -23.75 12.47 10.18
N ASP A 31 -23.58 11.48 9.29
CA ASP A 31 -23.99 10.11 9.59
C ASP A 31 -22.95 9.40 10.48
N CYS A 32 -23.19 9.46 11.79
CA CYS A 32 -22.39 8.77 12.80
C CYS A 32 -22.36 7.25 12.63
N GLY A 33 -23.40 6.66 12.03
CA GLY A 33 -23.47 5.22 11.77
C GLY A 33 -22.50 4.81 10.66
N ALA A 34 -22.46 5.57 9.56
CA ALA A 34 -21.52 5.35 8.47
C ALA A 34 -20.06 5.56 8.92
N MET A 35 -19.79 6.59 9.74
CA MET A 35 -18.46 6.80 10.32
C MET A 35 -18.00 5.63 11.20
N LYS A 36 -18.88 5.12 12.07
CA LYS A 36 -18.56 3.97 12.93
C LYS A 36 -18.25 2.72 12.10
N ARG A 37 -19.06 2.44 11.08
CA ARG A 37 -18.84 1.30 10.17
C ARG A 37 -17.52 1.43 9.42
N LEU A 38 -17.16 2.63 8.97
CA LEU A 38 -15.90 2.87 8.29
C LEU A 38 -14.70 2.56 9.20
N ALA A 39 -14.75 2.97 10.47
CA ALA A 39 -13.72 2.64 11.45
C ALA A 39 -13.64 1.12 11.74
N GLU A 40 -14.79 0.44 11.83
CA GLU A 40 -14.84 -1.02 12.00
C GLU A 40 -14.20 -1.75 10.81
N TYR A 41 -14.53 -1.36 9.56
CA TYR A 41 -13.92 -1.95 8.37
C TYR A 41 -12.43 -1.64 8.25
N GLN A 42 -11.99 -0.46 8.67
CA GLN A 42 -10.57 -0.12 8.70
C GLN A 42 -9.80 -1.06 9.63
N LYS A 43 -10.33 -1.31 10.83
CA LYS A 43 -9.72 -2.26 11.78
C LYS A 43 -9.70 -3.69 11.23
N GLN A 44 -10.82 -4.17 10.67
CA GLN A 44 -10.89 -5.51 10.08
C GLN A 44 -9.92 -5.68 8.91
N THR A 45 -9.79 -4.67 8.06
CA THR A 45 -8.87 -4.69 6.93
C THR A 45 -7.43 -4.79 7.42
N GLN A 46 -7.05 -4.03 8.45
CA GLN A 46 -5.70 -4.08 9.02
C GLN A 46 -5.39 -5.46 9.64
N GLU A 47 -6.35 -6.06 10.36
CA GLU A 47 -6.18 -7.42 10.92
C GLU A 47 -6.00 -8.47 9.82
N LEU A 48 -6.79 -8.40 8.74
CA LEU A 48 -6.68 -9.32 7.61
C LEU A 48 -5.37 -9.15 6.84
N ILE A 49 -4.89 -7.91 6.67
CA ILE A 49 -3.58 -7.64 6.07
C ILE A 49 -2.47 -8.21 6.95
N SER A 50 -2.50 -7.99 8.26
CA SER A 50 -1.50 -8.54 9.18
C SER A 50 -1.44 -10.07 9.12
N GLN A 51 -2.60 -10.75 9.07
CA GLN A 51 -2.66 -12.21 8.93
C GLN A 51 -2.09 -12.70 7.59
N TYR A 52 -2.35 -11.96 6.52
CA TYR A 52 -1.79 -12.25 5.21
C TYR A 52 -0.26 -12.08 5.23
N GLU A 53 0.23 -10.97 5.80
CA GLU A 53 1.65 -10.64 5.82
C GLU A 53 2.48 -11.60 6.67
N GLU A 54 1.93 -12.08 7.79
CA GLU A 54 2.56 -13.11 8.64
C GLU A 54 2.74 -14.44 7.88
N THR A 55 1.81 -14.78 6.98
CA THR A 55 1.79 -16.08 6.30
C THR A 55 2.51 -16.07 4.95
N TYR A 56 2.38 -14.98 4.19
CA TYR A 56 2.79 -14.90 2.79
C TYR A 56 3.80 -13.79 2.48
N GLY A 57 4.13 -12.94 3.46
CA GLY A 57 5.00 -11.79 3.28
C GLY A 57 4.25 -10.49 2.94
N PRO A 58 4.98 -9.36 2.86
CA PRO A 58 4.40 -8.02 2.77
C PRO A 58 3.47 -7.89 1.56
N LEU A 59 2.21 -7.48 1.81
CA LEU A 59 1.20 -7.36 0.76
C LEU A 59 1.42 -6.11 -0.09
N ASN A 60 1.91 -5.05 0.55
CA ASN A 60 2.32 -3.82 -0.11
C ASN A 60 3.83 -3.68 0.00
N ILE A 61 4.47 -3.27 -1.09
CA ILE A 61 5.81 -2.68 -1.03
C ILE A 61 5.62 -1.33 -0.34
N SER A 62 5.64 -1.35 1.00
CA SER A 62 5.63 -0.10 1.75
C SER A 62 6.82 0.73 1.32
N GLU A 63 6.66 2.04 1.31
CA GLU A 63 7.72 2.99 0.97
C GLU A 63 8.97 2.83 1.88
N ALA A 64 8.81 2.16 3.03
CA ALA A 64 9.89 1.76 3.92
C ALA A 64 10.75 0.59 3.40
N THR A 65 10.23 -0.23 2.47
CA THR A 65 10.93 -1.38 1.88
C THR A 65 11.44 -1.08 0.48
N ALA A 66 10.88 -0.07 -0.18
CA ALA A 66 11.45 0.46 -1.40
C ALA A 66 12.80 1.10 -1.03
N ASN A 67 13.89 0.41 -1.35
CA ASN A 67 15.23 0.95 -1.33
C ASN A 67 15.31 2.08 -2.37
N ARG A 68 14.67 3.23 -2.08
CA ARG A 68 14.64 4.47 -2.88
C ARG A 68 16.06 4.94 -3.19
N VAL A 69 17.01 4.49 -2.38
CA VAL A 69 18.44 4.79 -2.42
C VAL A 69 19.20 3.92 -3.42
N ALA A 70 18.72 2.73 -3.80
CA ALA A 70 19.45 1.87 -4.75
C ALA A 70 19.42 2.39 -6.19
N TRP A 71 18.34 3.06 -6.61
CA TRP A 71 18.20 3.59 -7.97
C TRP A 71 18.91 4.93 -8.18
N VAL A 72 19.26 5.65 -7.11
CA VAL A 72 19.80 7.02 -7.18
C VAL A 72 21.32 7.06 -6.91
N GLN A 73 21.91 5.99 -6.37
CA GLN A 73 23.31 5.98 -5.91
C GLN A 73 24.32 5.40 -6.91
N GLU A 74 23.88 4.90 -8.07
CA GLU A 74 24.82 4.49 -9.11
C GLU A 74 25.16 5.71 -9.99
N PRO A 75 26.46 6.07 -10.13
CA PRO A 75 26.84 7.11 -11.07
C PRO A 75 26.39 6.69 -12.45
N TRP A 76 25.71 7.59 -13.14
CA TRP A 76 25.20 7.27 -14.46
C TRP A 76 26.37 6.96 -15.40
N PRO A 77 26.20 6.06 -16.38
CA PRO A 77 27.30 5.65 -17.27
C PRO A 77 28.03 6.82 -17.95
N TRP A 78 27.34 7.94 -18.16
CA TRP A 78 27.89 9.17 -18.75
C TRP A 78 28.58 10.12 -17.75
N GLU A 79 28.29 10.04 -16.44
CA GLU A 79 29.04 10.80 -15.43
C GLU A 79 30.49 10.32 -15.34
N ILE A 80 30.71 9.02 -15.58
CA ILE A 80 32.05 8.40 -15.61
C ILE A 80 32.89 8.90 -16.80
N GLN A 81 32.25 9.36 -17.88
CA GLN A 81 32.94 9.91 -19.06
C GLN A 81 33.34 11.37 -18.88
N ALA A 82 32.50 12.19 -18.23
CA ALA A 82 32.79 13.60 -17.99
C ALA A 82 34.07 13.80 -17.15
N GLU A 83 34.26 12.98 -16.10
CA GLU A 83 35.46 13.05 -15.24
C GLU A 83 36.76 12.59 -15.94
N ARG A 84 36.66 11.85 -17.05
CA ARG A 84 37.83 11.37 -17.82
C ARG A 84 38.34 12.40 -18.81
N GLU A 85 37.50 13.31 -19.30
CA GLU A 85 37.89 14.36 -20.23
C GLU A 85 38.52 15.57 -19.54
N GLU A 86 38.20 15.79 -18.26
CA GLU A 86 38.76 16.92 -17.47
C GLU A 86 40.17 16.64 -16.92
N LYS A 87 40.67 15.41 -17.05
CA LYS A 87 42.03 14.99 -16.65
C LYS A 87 42.98 14.68 -17.82
N SER A 88 42.62 15.03 -19.05
CA SER A 88 43.48 14.87 -20.23
C SER A 88 43.98 16.19 -20.80
#